data_AF-A0A183IK74-F1
#
_entry.id   AF-A0A183IK74-F1
#
_cell.length_a   1.000
_cell.length_b   1.000
_cell.length_c   1.000
_cell.angle_alpha   90.00
_cell.angle_beta   90.00
_cell.angle_gamma   90.00
#
_symmetry.space_group_name_H-M   'P 1'
#
loop_
_entity.id
_entity.type
_entity.pdbx_description
1 polymer ?
#
loop_
_entity_poly.entity_id
_entity_poly.type
_entity_poly.pdbx_seq_one_letter_code
_entity_poly.pdbx_strand_id
1 'polypeptide(L)' 'MLTQPDGIIELKILNTTAWDSGCYRCVVENEFGSDRTVADVSVSKAPLLRRKPNLLLKKKSQKTKNQDSVMDYMT' A
#
# COMPACT_ATOMS: atom_id res chain seq x y z
N MET A 1 -9.06 -22.70 -11.87
CA MET A 1 -10.47 -22.48 -12.21
C MET A 1 -11.29 -23.37 -11.31
N LEU A 2 -12.03 -22.77 -10.39
CA LEU A 2 -12.91 -23.52 -9.49
C LEU A 2 -14.34 -23.17 -9.89
N THR A 3 -15.15 -24.21 -10.11
CA THR A 3 -16.59 -24.06 -10.31
C THR A 3 -17.24 -24.30 -8.96
N GLN A 4 -17.90 -23.27 -8.43
CA GLN A 4 -18.66 -23.36 -7.18
C GLN A 4 -20.02 -24.03 -7.45
N PRO A 5 -20.67 -24.64 -6.43
CA PRO A 5 -21.94 -25.36 -6.60
C PRO A 5 -23.10 -24.49 -7.12
N ASP A 6 -22.97 -23.17 -7.00
CA ASP A 6 -23.92 -22.16 -7.48
C ASP A 6 -23.74 -21.81 -8.96
N GLY A 7 -22.80 -22.44 -9.66
CA GLY A 7 -22.50 -22.19 -11.08
C GLY A 7 -21.53 -21.03 -11.30
N ILE A 8 -20.93 -20.47 -10.25
CA ILE A 8 -19.93 -19.41 -10.37
C ILE A 8 -18.57 -20.02 -10.70
N ILE A 9 -17.89 -19.43 -11.70
CA ILE A 9 -16.53 -19.77 -12.06
C ILE A 9 -15.60 -18.64 -11.61
N GLU A 10 -14.56 -18.98 -10.86
CA GLU A 10 -13.63 -18.01 -10.30
C GLU A 10 -12.18 -18.19 -10.82
N LEU A 11 -11.55 -17.08 -11.22
CA LEU A 11 -10.12 -16.97 -11.54
C LEU A 11 -9.42 -16.12 -10.47
N LYS A 12 -8.46 -16.72 -9.76
CA LYS A 12 -7.60 -16.03 -8.79
C LYS A 12 -6.18 -15.95 -9.31
N ILE A 13 -5.66 -14.72 -9.40
CA ILE A 13 -4.26 -14.45 -9.72
C ILE A 13 -3.61 -13.97 -8.42
N LEU A 14 -2.66 -14.74 -7.90
CA LEU A 14 -1.94 -14.44 -6.66
C LEU A 14 -0.61 -13.75 -6.97
N ASN A 15 -0.11 -12.93 -6.05
CA ASN A 15 1.17 -12.21 -6.19
C ASN A 15 1.27 -11.41 -7.48
N THR A 16 0.24 -10.60 -7.77
CA THR A 16 0.12 -9.87 -9.03
C THR A 16 1.27 -8.90 -9.27
N THR A 17 1.65 -8.82 -10.54
CA THR A 17 2.65 -7.91 -11.10
C THR A 17 2.00 -6.99 -12.12
N ALA A 18 2.71 -5.97 -12.57
CA ALA A 18 2.19 -5.07 -13.60
C ALA A 18 1.81 -5.80 -14.90
N TRP A 19 2.47 -6.93 -15.19
CA TRP A 19 2.25 -7.76 -16.39
C TRP A 19 0.94 -8.55 -16.36
N ASP A 20 0.31 -8.68 -15.20
CA ASP A 20 -1.01 -9.30 -15.09
C ASP A 20 -2.14 -8.33 -15.47
N SER A 21 -1.82 -7.07 -15.80
CA SER A 21 -2.80 -6.13 -16.34
C SER A 21 -3.15 -6.51 -17.78
N GLY A 22 -4.44 -6.47 -18.11
CA GLY A 22 -4.89 -6.81 -19.45
C GLY A 22 -6.39 -7.07 -19.55
N CYS A 23 -6.82 -7.49 -20.73
CA CYS A 23 -8.20 -7.82 -21.03
C CYS A 23 -8.39 -9.34 -20.87
N TYR A 24 -9.13 -9.75 -19.85
CA TYR A 24 -9.44 -11.15 -19.57
C TYR A 24 -10.81 -11.50 -20.15
N ARG A 25 -10.96 -12.75 -20.62
CA ARG A 25 -12.21 -13.25 -21.19
C ARG A 25 -12.56 -14.60 -20.60
N CYS A 26 -13.78 -14.73 -20.11
CA CYS A 26 -14.39 -16.02 -19.80
C CYS A 26 -15.24 -16.45 -20.99
N VAL A 27 -15.06 -17.69 -21.45
CA VAL A 27 -15.83 -18.27 -22.54
C VAL A 27 -16.44 -19.58 -22.03
N VAL A 28 -17.74 -19.74 -22.24
CA VAL A 28 -18.48 -20.96 -21.95
C VAL A 28 -19.05 -21.47 -23.27
N GLU A 29 -18.81 -22.74 -23.57
CA GLU A 29 -19.20 -23.36 -24.85
C GLU A 29 -19.84 -24.72 -24.60
N ASN A 30 -20.87 -25.03 -25.38
CA ASN A 30 -21.49 -26.34 -25.49
C ASN A 30 -21.84 -26.64 -26.96
N GLU A 31 -22.42 -27.81 -27.24
CA GLU A 31 -22.77 -28.22 -28.60
C GLU A 31 -23.83 -27.31 -29.30
N PHE A 32 -24.54 -26.48 -28.53
CA PHE A 32 -25.59 -25.59 -29.02
C PHE A 32 -25.12 -24.14 -29.20
N GLY A 33 -23.94 -23.78 -28.69
CA GLY A 33 -23.37 -22.44 -28.85
C GLY A 33 -22.37 -22.04 -27.77
N SER A 34 -22.05 -20.75 -27.76
CA SER A 34 -21.09 -20.16 -26.83
C SER A 34 -21.55 -18.81 -26.32
N ASP A 35 -21.21 -18.49 -25.08
CA ASP A 35 -21.35 -17.16 -24.50
C ASP A 35 -20.03 -16.70 -23.86
N ARG A 36 -19.85 -15.38 -23.67
CA ARG A 36 -18.61 -14.81 -23.14
C ARG A 36 -18.81 -13.53 -22.34
N THR A 37 -17.93 -13.35 -21.36
CA THR A 37 -17.77 -12.10 -20.61
C THR A 37 -16.33 -11.61 -20.68
N VAL A 38 -16.15 -10.29 -20.59
CA VAL A 38 -14.84 -9.64 -20.70
C VAL A 38 -14.63 -8.73 -19.49
N ALA A 39 -13.40 -8.70 -18.97
CA ALA A 39 -13.00 -7.85 -17.85
C ALA A 39 -11.65 -7.19 -18.14
N ASP A 40 -11.62 -5.86 -18.07
CA ASP A 40 -10.38 -5.08 -18.13
C ASP A 40 -9.77 -4.96 -16.73
N VAL A 41 -8.58 -5.55 -16.55
CA VAL A 41 -7.90 -5.65 -15.26
C VAL A 41 -6.65 -4.76 -15.27
N SER A 42 -6.52 -3.91 -14.25
CA SER A 42 -5.35 -3.04 -14.06
C SER A 42 -4.68 -3.31 -12.72
N VAL A 43 -3.36 -3.51 -12.73
CA VAL A 43 -2.55 -3.69 -11.51
C VAL A 43 -1.74 -2.42 -11.23
N SER A 44 -2.05 -1.75 -10.11
CA SER A 44 -1.35 -0.55 -9.67
C SER A 44 -0.48 -0.79 -8.43
N LYS A 45 0.68 -0.12 -8.37
CA LYS A 45 1.50 -0.10 -7.15
C LYS A 45 0.93 0.89 -6.13
N ALA A 46 1.12 0.59 -4.85
CA ALA A 46 0.80 1.54 -3.79
C ALA A 46 1.60 2.85 -3.99
N PRO A 47 1.00 4.01 -3.71
CA PRO A 47 1.69 5.29 -3.81
C PRO A 47 2.84 5.35 -2.81
N LEU A 48 4.03 5.76 -3.28
CA LEU A 48 5.16 6.02 -2.40
C LEU A 48 5.03 7.43 -1.81
N LEU A 49 5.16 7.55 -0.49
CA LEU A 49 5.35 8.86 0.16
C LEU A 49 6.73 9.41 -0.21
N ARG A 50 6.78 10.28 -1.22
CA ARG A 50 8.03 10.86 -1.72
C ARG A 50 8.64 11.93 -0.79
N ARG A 51 7.90 12.46 0.19
CA ARG A 51 8.40 13.49 1.13
C ARG A 51 8.27 13.01 2.57
N LYS A 52 9.32 13.27 3.36
CA LYS A 52 9.26 13.11 4.82
C LYS A 52 8.21 14.10 5.38
N PRO A 53 7.31 13.66 6.27
CA PRO A 53 6.44 14.59 6.97
C PRO A 53 7.29 15.55 7.80
N ASN A 54 7.03 16.85 7.70
CA ASN A 54 7.62 17.85 8.58
C ASN A 54 6.97 17.70 9.97
N LEU A 55 7.53 16.82 10.79
CA LEU A 55 7.15 16.71 12.20
C LEU A 55 7.78 17.88 12.94
N LEU A 56 6.98 18.87 13.34
CA LEU A 56 7.42 19.93 14.25
C LEU A 56 7.64 19.31 15.64
N LEU A 57 8.86 18.88 15.93
CA LEU A 57 9.24 18.51 17.30
C LEU A 57 9.24 19.78 18.16
N LYS A 58 8.27 19.88 19.09
CA LYS A 58 8.29 20.88 20.17
C LYS A 58 9.54 20.68 21.01
N LYS A 59 10.53 21.56 20.87
CA LYS A 59 11.69 21.61 21.77
C LYS A 59 11.20 21.98 23.18
N LYS A 60 11.52 21.16 24.19
CA LYS A 60 11.24 21.49 25.60
C LYS A 60 12.17 22.64 26.02
N SER A 61 11.61 23.73 26.54
CA SER A 61 12.37 24.85 27.14
C SER A 61 13.26 24.35 28.28
N GLN A 62 14.58 24.53 28.15
CA GLN A 62 15.49 24.43 29.29
C GLN A 62 15.40 25.73 30.09
N LYS A 63 14.87 25.63 31.31
CA LYS A 63 14.84 26.72 32.28
C LYS A 63 16.20 26.73 32.99
N THR A 64 17.12 27.58 32.55
CA THR A 64 18.40 27.79 33.22
C THR A 64 18.13 28.41 34.59
N LYS A 65 18.40 27.67 35.66
CA LYS A 65 18.47 28.22 37.02
C LYS A 65 19.85 28.88 37.15
N ASN A 66 19.87 30.21 37.16
CA ASN A 66 21.01 30.96 37.67
C ASN A 66 21.08 30.75 39.17
N GLN A 67 22.26 30.38 39.67
CA GLN A 67 22.65 30.64 41.04
C GLN A 67 24.14 30.95 41.06
N ASP A 68 24.42 32.23 41.25
CA ASP A 68 25.72 32.77 41.61
C ASP A 68 26.14 32.25 43.00
N SER A 69 27.37 31.77 43.14
CA SER A 69 28.13 31.98 44.37
C SER A 69 29.63 31.85 44.08
N VAL A 70 30.34 32.91 44.45
CA VAL A 70 31.75 33.23 44.21
C VAL A 70 32.64 32.56 45.26
N MET A 71 33.87 32.14 44.89
CA MET A 71 35.13 32.61 45.49
C MET A 71 36.36 31.84 44.96
N ASP A 72 37.19 32.59 44.25
CA ASP A 72 38.63 32.39 44.02
C ASP A 72 39.36 32.10 45.34
N TYR A 73 40.37 31.21 45.34
CA TYR A 73 41.70 31.39 45.97
C TYR A 73 42.61 30.22 45.57
N MET A 74 43.56 30.43 44.67
CA MET A 74 44.91 29.84 44.72
C MET A 74 45.86 30.63 43.80
N THR A 75 46.61 31.56 44.38
CA THR A 75 47.98 31.92 43.99
C THR A 75 48.71 32.32 45.26
#